data_AF-A0A1W2LU59-F1
#
_entry.id   AF-A0A1W2LU59-F1
#
_cell.length_a   1.000
_cell.length_b   1.000
_cell.length_c   1.000
_cell.angle_alpha   90.00
_cell.angle_beta   90.00
_cell.angle_gamma   90.00
#
_symmetry.space_group_name_H-M   'P 1'
#
loop_
_entity.id
_entity.type
_entity.pdbx_description
1 polymer ?
#
loop_
_entity_poly.entity_id
_entity_poly.type
_entity_poly.pdbx_seq_one_letter_code
_entity_poly.pdbx_strand_id
1 'polypeptide(L)'
;MTDRLPRKLKDHPSVQAVLAKPRDKPSPVIDAAWLKEICLAAGADDAAAVSLDHPDLAGEREHVERALPGTKTLVSLVARMNRDDVRSPARSVANQEFHRTGEIINEAGHTIVRTLQDAGYRAINPSATFPMEMEHYPGRIWVVAHKTVAVAAGLGAMGLHRNAIHPKFGNFVLLATLLVDAEVSAYGEEIDYNPCLECKLCVAACPIGAISKTGEFDFLACSTHNYREFMSGFTDWAQTVADSEDAADFRSRVSDSENVSMWQSLAFKPNYKAAYCMAVCPAGEDVLGPYLEDRRGFLGTVVKPLQDKVETLYVREGSPAKAYAERRFPHKPVKEVDGGYPRR
;
A
#
# COMPACT_ATOMS: atom_id res chain seq x y z
N MET A 1 -39.33 -16.71 14.90
CA MET A 1 -38.30 -15.89 15.58
C MET A 1 -38.87 -14.62 16.23
N THR A 2 -39.98 -14.06 15.73
CA THR A 2 -40.66 -12.87 16.28
C THR A 2 -41.16 -13.02 17.71
N ASP A 3 -41.51 -14.23 18.15
CA ASP A 3 -42.16 -14.42 19.44
C ASP A 3 -41.24 -14.21 20.65
N ARG A 4 -39.91 -14.29 20.46
CA ARG A 4 -38.89 -14.16 21.52
C ARG A 4 -38.39 -12.73 21.76
N LEU A 5 -38.87 -11.73 21.04
CA LEU A 5 -38.42 -10.35 21.26
C LEU A 5 -39.04 -9.77 22.54
N PRO A 6 -38.25 -9.10 23.40
CA PRO A 6 -38.77 -8.32 24.53
C PRO A 6 -39.88 -7.36 24.08
N ARG A 7 -40.92 -7.20 24.90
CA ARG A 7 -42.10 -6.37 24.57
C ARG A 7 -41.73 -4.94 24.12
N LYS A 8 -40.78 -4.31 24.81
CA LYS A 8 -40.26 -2.97 24.46
C LYS A 8 -39.68 -2.91 23.04
N LEU A 9 -39.09 -3.98 22.53
CA LEU A 9 -38.60 -4.06 21.14
C LEU A 9 -39.72 -4.33 20.16
N LYS A 10 -40.69 -5.20 20.51
CA LYS A 10 -41.87 -5.45 19.66
C LYS A 10 -42.63 -4.14 19.41
N ASP A 11 -42.79 -3.28 20.40
CA ASP A 11 -43.57 -2.04 20.26
C ASP A 11 -42.82 -0.92 19.53
N HIS A 12 -41.52 -1.09 19.21
CA HIS A 12 -40.73 -0.06 18.56
C HIS A 12 -41.12 0.10 17.06
N PRO A 13 -41.44 1.32 16.57
CA PRO A 13 -41.91 1.54 15.20
C PRO A 13 -40.99 0.96 14.11
N SER A 14 -39.68 1.14 14.24
CA SER A 14 -38.71 0.59 13.29
C SER A 14 -38.65 -0.94 13.31
N VAL A 15 -38.89 -1.59 14.45
CA VAL A 15 -38.93 -3.06 14.53
C VAL A 15 -40.16 -3.57 13.80
N GLN A 16 -41.32 -2.95 14.02
CA GLN A 16 -42.54 -3.27 13.28
C GLN A 16 -42.38 -3.07 11.77
N ALA A 17 -41.74 -1.97 11.35
CA ALA A 17 -41.46 -1.71 9.95
C ALA A 17 -40.54 -2.78 9.31
N VAL A 18 -39.56 -3.30 10.05
CA VAL A 18 -38.70 -4.40 9.59
C VAL A 18 -39.46 -5.73 9.56
N LEU A 19 -40.27 -6.03 10.58
CA LEU A 19 -41.04 -7.27 10.65
C LEU A 19 -42.15 -7.35 9.59
N ALA A 20 -42.68 -6.20 9.15
CA ALA A 20 -43.67 -6.10 8.09
C ALA A 20 -43.08 -6.33 6.68
N LYS A 21 -41.75 -6.23 6.53
CA LYS A 21 -41.06 -6.45 5.25
C LYS A 21 -40.54 -7.89 5.18
N PRO A 22 -40.88 -8.68 4.15
CA PRO A 22 -40.22 -9.94 3.90
C PRO A 22 -38.70 -9.71 3.79
N ARG A 23 -37.92 -10.50 4.53
CA ARG A 23 -36.47 -10.53 4.37
C ARG A 23 -36.12 -11.71 3.49
N ASP A 24 -35.87 -11.44 2.21
CA ASP A 24 -35.18 -12.40 1.36
C ASP A 24 -33.74 -12.49 1.84
N LYS A 25 -33.29 -13.70 2.15
CA LYS A 25 -31.88 -13.95 2.43
C LYS A 25 -31.17 -13.96 1.08
N PRO A 26 -30.02 -13.29 0.95
CA PRO A 26 -29.23 -13.42 -0.25
C PRO A 26 -28.76 -14.87 -0.41
N SER A 27 -28.42 -15.23 -1.65
CA SER A 27 -27.68 -16.47 -1.92
C SER A 27 -26.42 -16.50 -1.06
N PRO A 28 -26.07 -17.62 -0.40
CA PRO A 28 -24.83 -17.73 0.38
C PRO A 28 -23.57 -17.65 -0.50
N VAL A 29 -23.73 -17.77 -1.82
CA VAL A 29 -22.67 -17.68 -2.82
C VAL A 29 -22.97 -16.48 -3.71
N ILE A 30 -22.02 -15.54 -3.75
CA ILE A 30 -22.01 -14.38 -4.64
C ILE A 30 -21.58 -14.84 -6.03
N ASP A 31 -22.26 -14.38 -7.07
CA ASP A 31 -21.81 -14.64 -8.44
C ASP A 31 -20.53 -13.84 -8.75
N ALA A 32 -19.49 -14.54 -9.20
CA ALA A 32 -18.18 -13.97 -9.49
C ALA A 32 -18.22 -12.90 -10.60
N ALA A 33 -19.06 -13.09 -11.63
CA ALA A 33 -19.15 -12.14 -12.74
C ALA A 33 -19.83 -10.85 -12.27
N TRP A 34 -20.91 -10.95 -11.49
CA TRP A 34 -21.54 -9.78 -10.87
C TRP A 34 -20.59 -9.06 -9.91
N LEU A 35 -19.86 -9.80 -9.05
CA LEU A 35 -18.88 -9.19 -8.14
C LEU A 35 -17.80 -8.43 -8.92
N LYS A 36 -17.29 -9.02 -10.00
CA LYS A 36 -16.31 -8.37 -10.88
C LYS A 36 -16.89 -7.11 -11.52
N GLU A 37 -18.12 -7.18 -12.04
CA GLU A 37 -18.82 -6.06 -12.66
C GLU A 37 -18.94 -4.87 -11.70
N ILE A 38 -19.41 -5.10 -10.47
CA ILE A 38 -19.56 -4.00 -9.49
C ILE A 38 -18.21 -3.43 -9.06
N CYS A 39 -17.14 -4.24 -9.03
CA CYS A 39 -15.80 -3.75 -8.73
C CYS A 39 -15.28 -2.80 -9.82
N LEU A 40 -15.43 -3.20 -11.09
CA LEU A 40 -15.01 -2.39 -12.23
C LEU A 40 -15.87 -1.11 -12.35
N ALA A 41 -17.19 -1.23 -12.16
CA ALA A 41 -18.10 -0.10 -12.19
C ALA A 41 -17.83 0.93 -11.08
N ALA A 42 -17.31 0.48 -9.94
CA ALA A 42 -16.92 1.35 -8.82
C ALA A 42 -15.55 2.04 -9.02
N GLY A 43 -14.82 1.72 -10.09
CA GLY A 43 -13.56 2.38 -10.45
C GLY A 43 -12.29 1.59 -10.17
N ALA A 44 -12.38 0.29 -9.83
CA ALA A 44 -11.20 -0.58 -9.87
C ALA A 44 -10.81 -0.88 -11.32
N ASP A 45 -9.51 -0.91 -11.63
CA ASP A 45 -9.00 -1.31 -12.94
C ASP A 45 -8.93 -2.84 -13.10
N ASP A 46 -8.77 -3.56 -11.98
CA ASP A 46 -8.87 -5.02 -11.91
C ASP A 46 -9.34 -5.44 -10.51
N ALA A 47 -9.82 -6.69 -10.39
CA ALA A 47 -10.32 -7.25 -9.14
C ALA A 47 -10.42 -8.76 -9.20
N ALA A 48 -10.11 -9.45 -8.12
CA ALA A 48 -10.29 -10.88 -8.01
C ALA A 48 -10.61 -11.29 -6.57
N ALA A 49 -11.42 -12.32 -6.44
CA ALA A 49 -11.75 -12.92 -5.15
C ALA A 49 -10.80 -14.08 -4.85
N VAL A 50 -10.42 -14.24 -3.59
CA VAL A 50 -9.72 -15.42 -3.09
C VAL A 50 -10.36 -15.87 -1.78
N SER A 51 -10.41 -17.18 -1.57
CA SER A 51 -10.91 -17.75 -0.31
C SER A 51 -9.99 -17.36 0.85
N LEU A 52 -10.57 -17.04 2.01
CA LEU A 52 -9.81 -16.89 3.26
C LEU A 52 -9.09 -18.20 3.65
N ASP A 53 -9.57 -19.33 3.14
CA ASP A 53 -8.97 -20.65 3.36
C ASP A 53 -7.77 -20.94 2.44
N HIS A 54 -7.36 -20.00 1.59
CA HIS A 54 -6.16 -20.15 0.78
C HIS A 54 -4.91 -20.37 1.67
N PRO A 55 -4.07 -21.40 1.40
CA PRO A 55 -2.93 -21.74 2.27
C PRO A 55 -1.99 -20.57 2.55
N ASP A 56 -1.68 -19.76 1.53
CA ASP A 56 -0.76 -18.61 1.67
C ASP A 56 -1.35 -17.44 2.46
N LEU A 57 -2.63 -17.50 2.82
CA LEU A 57 -3.33 -16.49 3.63
C LEU A 57 -3.60 -16.97 5.06
N ALA A 58 -3.03 -18.11 5.48
CA ALA A 58 -3.20 -18.64 6.84
C ALA A 58 -2.81 -17.63 7.94
N GLY A 59 -1.77 -16.82 7.70
CA GLY A 59 -1.33 -15.76 8.61
C GLY A 59 -2.27 -14.54 8.70
N GLU A 60 -3.26 -14.45 7.80
CA GLU A 60 -4.23 -13.35 7.76
C GLU A 60 -5.53 -13.67 8.50
N ARG A 61 -5.86 -14.97 8.67
CA ARG A 61 -7.16 -15.43 9.19
C ARG A 61 -7.53 -14.78 10.51
N GLU A 62 -6.66 -14.82 11.51
CA GLU A 62 -6.97 -14.29 12.84
C GLU A 62 -7.33 -12.80 12.78
N HIS A 63 -6.60 -12.02 11.97
CA HIS A 63 -6.80 -10.59 11.84
C HIS A 63 -8.07 -10.25 11.05
N VAL A 64 -8.34 -11.02 9.99
CA VAL A 64 -9.55 -10.90 9.17
C VAL A 64 -10.80 -11.24 9.98
N GLU A 65 -10.78 -12.35 10.74
CA GLU A 65 -11.90 -12.77 11.59
C GLU A 65 -12.15 -11.79 12.74
N ARG A 66 -11.10 -11.17 13.28
CA ARG A 66 -11.24 -10.10 14.28
C ARG A 66 -11.94 -8.87 13.71
N ALA A 67 -11.63 -8.50 12.46
CA ALA A 67 -12.21 -7.33 11.81
C ALA A 67 -13.64 -7.57 11.30
N LEU A 68 -13.91 -8.72 10.69
CA LEU A 68 -15.24 -9.13 10.26
C LEU A 68 -15.45 -10.64 10.55
N PRO A 69 -16.09 -10.97 11.69
CA PRO A 69 -16.35 -12.37 12.03
C PRO A 69 -17.22 -13.06 10.99
N GLY A 70 -16.79 -14.24 10.55
CA GLY A 70 -17.43 -15.05 9.51
C GLY A 70 -17.03 -14.67 8.09
N THR A 71 -15.92 -13.95 7.90
CA THR A 71 -15.36 -13.69 6.57
C THR A 71 -15.03 -15.01 5.88
N LYS A 72 -15.44 -15.15 4.62
CA LYS A 72 -15.12 -16.30 3.79
C LYS A 72 -14.28 -15.94 2.57
N THR A 73 -14.49 -14.73 2.05
CA THR A 73 -13.85 -14.25 0.84
C THR A 73 -13.10 -12.95 1.10
N LEU A 74 -11.91 -12.85 0.50
CA LEU A 74 -11.15 -11.63 0.34
C LEU A 74 -11.24 -11.16 -1.11
N VAL A 75 -11.70 -9.94 -1.36
CA VAL A 75 -11.78 -9.37 -2.71
C VAL A 75 -10.65 -8.37 -2.87
N SER A 76 -9.63 -8.72 -3.64
CA SER A 76 -8.53 -7.82 -3.96
C SER A 76 -8.94 -6.89 -5.11
N LEU A 77 -8.64 -5.60 -4.95
CA LEU A 77 -8.86 -4.55 -5.94
C LEU A 77 -7.52 -3.98 -6.40
N VAL A 78 -7.46 -3.56 -7.66
CA VAL A 78 -6.31 -2.91 -8.29
C VAL A 78 -6.76 -1.55 -8.81
N ALA A 79 -6.00 -0.50 -8.49
CA ALA A 79 -6.14 0.80 -9.12
C ALA A 79 -4.80 1.24 -9.71
N ARG A 80 -4.79 1.61 -10.99
CA ARG A 80 -3.59 1.99 -11.72
C ARG A 80 -3.21 3.42 -11.45
N MET A 81 -1.91 3.64 -11.35
CA MET A 81 -1.33 4.96 -11.27
C MET A 81 -0.86 5.45 -12.64
N ASN A 82 -0.87 6.77 -12.80
CA ASN A 82 -0.20 7.44 -13.92
C ASN A 82 1.30 7.20 -13.83
N ARG A 83 1.80 6.34 -14.71
CA ARG A 83 3.18 5.85 -14.70
C ARG A 83 4.22 6.96 -14.74
N ASP A 84 4.01 7.96 -15.59
CA ASP A 84 5.00 9.01 -15.81
C ASP A 84 5.05 10.00 -14.62
N ASP A 85 3.94 10.13 -13.88
CA ASP A 85 3.88 10.86 -12.62
C ASP A 85 4.75 10.17 -11.55
N VAL A 86 4.64 8.85 -11.44
CA VAL A 86 5.48 8.04 -10.53
C VAL A 86 6.95 8.05 -10.97
N ARG A 87 7.23 8.13 -12.28
CA ARG A 87 8.60 8.23 -12.83
C ARG A 87 9.25 9.59 -12.63
N SER A 88 8.46 10.62 -12.36
CA SER A 88 8.96 11.97 -12.24
C SER A 88 10.00 12.09 -11.10
N PRO A 89 11.15 12.75 -11.33
CA PRO A 89 12.05 13.10 -10.24
C PRO A 89 11.46 14.16 -9.30
N ALA A 90 10.42 14.88 -9.74
CA ALA A 90 9.67 15.83 -8.93
C ALA A 90 8.75 15.08 -7.97
N ARG A 91 9.09 15.12 -6.67
CA ARG A 91 8.37 14.34 -5.64
C ARG A 91 6.93 14.72 -5.46
N SER A 92 6.58 15.98 -5.65
CA SER A 92 5.19 16.45 -5.56
C SER A 92 4.29 15.72 -6.54
N VAL A 93 4.76 15.47 -7.77
CA VAL A 93 3.99 14.79 -8.82
C VAL A 93 3.71 13.34 -8.43
N ALA A 94 4.75 12.58 -8.03
CA ALA A 94 4.58 11.21 -7.59
C ALA A 94 3.71 11.10 -6.32
N ASN A 95 3.89 11.99 -5.34
CA ASN A 95 3.08 11.98 -4.11
C ASN A 95 1.60 12.30 -4.38
N GLN A 96 1.32 13.29 -5.22
CA GLN A 96 -0.04 13.59 -5.66
C GLN A 96 -0.69 12.35 -6.28
N GLU A 97 0.03 11.65 -7.16
CA GLU A 97 -0.47 10.44 -7.82
C GLU A 97 -0.73 9.30 -6.84
N PHE A 98 0.19 9.02 -5.90
CA PHE A 98 -0.03 8.03 -4.83
C PHE A 98 -1.27 8.36 -3.99
N HIS A 99 -1.44 9.63 -3.60
CA HIS A 99 -2.57 10.05 -2.80
C HIS A 99 -3.89 10.00 -3.57
N ARG A 100 -3.88 10.42 -4.84
CA ARG A 100 -5.10 10.43 -5.65
C ARG A 100 -5.57 9.02 -5.96
N THR A 101 -4.68 8.14 -6.37
CA THR A 101 -5.03 6.74 -6.64
C THR A 101 -5.43 6.01 -5.36
N GLY A 102 -4.84 6.38 -4.21
CA GLY A 102 -5.28 5.94 -2.90
C GLY A 102 -6.71 6.37 -2.54
N GLU A 103 -7.14 7.57 -2.91
CA GLU A 103 -8.54 8.00 -2.75
C GLU A 103 -9.47 7.21 -3.66
N ILE A 104 -9.10 7.05 -4.94
CA ILE A 104 -9.91 6.34 -5.95
C ILE A 104 -10.22 4.92 -5.49
N ILE A 105 -9.21 4.17 -5.05
CA ILE A 105 -9.42 2.78 -4.65
C ILE A 105 -10.22 2.65 -3.33
N ASN A 106 -10.09 3.61 -2.41
CA ASN A 106 -10.90 3.63 -1.19
C ASN A 106 -12.36 4.01 -1.48
N GLU A 107 -12.60 4.93 -2.42
CA GLU A 107 -13.94 5.30 -2.90
C GLU A 107 -14.61 4.11 -3.61
N ALA A 108 -13.85 3.39 -4.44
CA ALA A 108 -14.32 2.15 -5.04
C ALA A 108 -14.70 1.12 -3.97
N GLY A 109 -13.81 0.89 -2.99
CA GLY A 109 -14.10 -0.02 -1.87
C GLY A 109 -15.32 0.38 -1.05
N HIS A 110 -15.54 1.68 -0.81
CA HIS A 110 -16.74 2.19 -0.16
C HIS A 110 -18.01 1.85 -0.96
N THR A 111 -18.01 2.14 -2.26
CA THR A 111 -19.14 1.89 -3.17
C THR A 111 -19.47 0.40 -3.27
N ILE A 112 -18.45 -0.46 -3.39
CA ILE A 112 -18.63 -1.91 -3.50
C ILE A 112 -19.21 -2.48 -2.19
N VAL A 113 -18.67 -2.09 -1.04
CA VAL A 113 -19.18 -2.55 0.27
C VAL A 113 -20.63 -2.15 0.47
N ARG A 114 -21.01 -0.92 0.10
CA ARG A 114 -22.41 -0.49 0.17
C ARG A 114 -23.31 -1.32 -0.74
N THR A 115 -22.85 -1.59 -1.96
CA THR A 115 -23.59 -2.44 -2.92
C THR A 115 -23.78 -3.85 -2.40
N LEU A 116 -22.75 -4.44 -1.79
CA LEU A 116 -22.83 -5.77 -1.16
C LEU A 116 -23.79 -5.77 0.05
N GLN A 117 -23.77 -4.72 0.86
CA GLN A 117 -24.66 -4.58 2.01
C GLN A 117 -26.12 -4.38 1.59
N ASP A 118 -26.38 -3.60 0.55
CA ASP A 118 -27.72 -3.42 -0.03
C ASP A 118 -28.24 -4.73 -0.64
N ALA A 119 -27.33 -5.58 -1.15
CA ALA A 119 -27.64 -6.95 -1.57
C ALA A 119 -27.77 -7.96 -0.41
N GLY A 120 -27.53 -7.54 0.84
CA GLY A 120 -27.74 -8.35 2.05
C GLY A 120 -26.50 -9.07 2.61
N TYR A 121 -25.32 -8.85 2.04
CA TYR A 121 -24.06 -9.42 2.51
C TYR A 121 -23.39 -8.55 3.58
N ARG A 122 -22.59 -9.14 4.47
CA ARG A 122 -21.70 -8.35 5.34
C ARG A 122 -20.37 -8.20 4.64
N ALA A 123 -19.95 -6.96 4.48
CA ALA A 123 -18.65 -6.64 3.93
C ALA A 123 -18.06 -5.42 4.64
N ILE A 124 -16.72 -5.35 4.68
CA ILE A 124 -15.97 -4.17 5.14
C ILE A 124 -14.81 -3.84 4.20
N ASN A 125 -14.39 -2.58 4.21
CA ASN A 125 -13.27 -2.04 3.43
C ASN A 125 -12.14 -1.58 4.37
N PRO A 126 -11.19 -2.45 4.72
CA PRO A 126 -9.93 -2.06 5.32
C PRO A 126 -9.19 -0.97 4.52
N SER A 127 -8.46 -0.09 5.20
CA SER A 127 -7.71 1.01 4.58
C SER A 127 -6.66 0.51 3.57
N ALA A 128 -6.76 0.92 2.31
CA ALA A 128 -5.87 0.48 1.23
C ALA A 128 -4.42 0.97 1.35
N THR A 129 -4.22 2.18 1.90
CA THR A 129 -2.92 2.89 1.86
C THR A 129 -2.32 3.08 3.24
N PHE A 130 -2.87 4.00 4.03
CA PHE A 130 -2.41 4.30 5.38
C PHE A 130 -3.20 3.49 6.40
N PRO A 131 -2.60 2.44 7.00
CA PRO A 131 -3.20 1.74 8.12
C PRO A 131 -3.54 2.68 9.28
N MET A 132 -4.52 2.31 10.11
CA MET A 132 -5.00 3.14 11.22
C MET A 132 -5.01 2.45 12.59
N GLU A 133 -4.59 1.19 12.71
CA GLU A 133 -4.51 0.46 13.99
C GLU A 133 -3.22 0.86 14.77
N MET A 134 -3.13 2.13 15.14
CA MET A 134 -1.91 2.73 15.70
C MET A 134 -1.55 2.24 17.10
N GLU A 135 -2.50 1.68 17.86
CA GLU A 135 -2.25 1.03 19.14
C GLU A 135 -1.33 -0.19 19.03
N HIS A 136 -1.19 -0.74 17.82
CA HIS A 136 -0.32 -1.88 17.54
C HIS A 136 1.06 -1.47 17.05
N TYR A 137 1.34 -0.17 16.90
CA TYR A 137 2.63 0.33 16.47
C TYR A 137 3.74 -0.02 17.49
N PRO A 138 4.92 -0.52 17.08
CA PRO A 138 5.46 -0.65 15.72
C PRO A 138 5.19 -2.00 15.03
N GLY A 139 4.29 -2.81 15.58
CA GLY A 139 3.88 -4.10 15.04
C GLY A 139 2.90 -4.00 13.87
N ARG A 140 1.88 -4.86 13.87
CA ARG A 140 0.92 -4.99 12.78
C ARG A 140 -0.18 -3.94 12.89
N ILE A 141 0.01 -2.81 12.23
CA ILE A 141 -0.94 -1.68 12.21
C ILE A 141 -2.03 -1.80 11.12
N TRP A 142 -1.99 -2.85 10.29
CA TRP A 142 -2.94 -3.11 9.20
C TRP A 142 -3.82 -4.32 9.48
N VAL A 143 -5.05 -4.29 8.98
CA VAL A 143 -6.01 -5.41 9.09
C VAL A 143 -5.56 -6.59 8.22
N VAL A 144 -5.32 -6.34 6.93
CA VAL A 144 -5.03 -7.38 5.93
C VAL A 144 -3.88 -6.97 5.02
N ALA A 145 -3.01 -7.91 4.67
CA ALA A 145 -1.85 -7.67 3.81
C ALA A 145 -2.26 -7.68 2.32
N HIS A 146 -2.59 -6.52 1.77
CA HIS A 146 -3.10 -6.39 0.39
C HIS A 146 -2.25 -7.08 -0.69
N LYS A 147 -0.92 -7.07 -0.54
CA LYS A 147 -0.01 -7.69 -1.51
C LYS A 147 -0.12 -9.22 -1.54
N THR A 148 -0.26 -9.88 -0.38
CA THR A 148 -0.38 -11.35 -0.35
C THR A 148 -1.73 -11.80 -0.88
N VAL A 149 -2.79 -11.05 -0.56
CA VAL A 149 -4.13 -11.29 -1.12
C VAL A 149 -4.13 -11.11 -2.64
N ALA A 150 -3.52 -10.04 -3.16
CA ALA A 150 -3.45 -9.82 -4.60
C ALA A 150 -2.69 -10.94 -5.34
N VAL A 151 -1.61 -11.47 -4.75
CA VAL A 151 -0.87 -12.61 -5.32
C VAL A 151 -1.74 -13.87 -5.32
N ALA A 152 -2.30 -14.23 -4.16
CA ALA A 152 -3.15 -15.42 -4.01
C ALA A 152 -4.41 -15.36 -4.89
N ALA A 153 -4.94 -14.16 -5.15
CA ALA A 153 -6.07 -13.93 -6.03
C ALA A 153 -5.72 -13.89 -7.54
N GLY A 154 -4.44 -14.06 -7.90
CA GLY A 154 -4.03 -14.08 -9.31
C GLY A 154 -3.82 -12.72 -9.97
N LEU A 155 -3.70 -11.64 -9.20
CA LEU A 155 -3.54 -10.28 -9.73
C LEU A 155 -2.08 -9.86 -9.92
N GLY A 156 -1.13 -10.74 -9.61
CA GLY A 156 0.29 -10.49 -9.85
C GLY A 156 1.21 -11.40 -9.05
N ALA A 157 2.51 -11.16 -9.18
CA ALA A 157 3.53 -11.83 -8.38
C ALA A 157 4.46 -10.82 -7.72
N MET A 158 5.12 -11.23 -6.63
CA MET A 158 6.07 -10.38 -5.92
C MET A 158 7.34 -10.18 -6.75
N GLY A 159 7.65 -8.93 -7.09
CA GLY A 159 8.90 -8.57 -7.77
C GLY A 159 10.10 -8.48 -6.82
N LEU A 160 11.31 -8.37 -7.40
CA LEU A 160 12.56 -8.21 -6.63
C LEU A 160 12.52 -7.02 -5.64
N HIS A 161 11.79 -5.97 -5.99
CA HIS A 161 11.60 -4.77 -5.15
C HIS A 161 10.49 -4.91 -4.10
N ARG A 162 9.92 -6.10 -3.90
CA ARG A 162 8.85 -6.38 -2.92
C ARG A 162 7.52 -5.66 -3.16
N ASN A 163 7.23 -5.25 -4.39
CA ASN A 163 5.85 -4.86 -4.78
C ASN A 163 5.27 -5.96 -5.67
N ALA A 164 3.97 -6.16 -5.57
CA ALA A 164 3.24 -6.98 -6.52
C ALA A 164 3.34 -6.33 -7.91
N ILE A 165 3.62 -7.12 -8.92
CA ILE A 165 3.66 -6.71 -10.32
C ILE A 165 2.48 -7.37 -11.01
N HIS A 166 1.55 -6.54 -11.46
CA HIS A 166 0.42 -6.97 -12.27
C HIS A 166 0.91 -7.33 -13.70
N PRO A 167 0.47 -8.46 -14.30
CA PRO A 167 0.83 -8.86 -15.66
C PRO A 167 0.71 -7.74 -16.69
N LYS A 168 -0.43 -7.04 -16.66
CA LYS A 168 -0.72 -5.93 -17.56
C LYS A 168 -0.14 -4.59 -17.12
N PHE A 169 -0.46 -4.14 -15.90
CA PHE A 169 -0.19 -2.77 -15.44
C PHE A 169 1.19 -2.58 -14.79
N GLY A 170 1.95 -3.66 -14.59
CA GLY A 170 3.21 -3.60 -13.88
C GLY A 170 3.02 -3.36 -12.39
N ASN A 171 3.98 -2.69 -11.76
CA ASN A 171 3.89 -2.31 -10.35
C ASN A 171 3.29 -0.91 -10.12
N PHE A 172 2.82 -0.24 -11.18
CA PHE A 172 2.18 1.08 -11.10
C PHE A 172 0.72 0.93 -10.66
N VAL A 173 0.51 0.23 -9.56
CA VAL A 173 -0.79 -0.07 -9.00
C VAL A 173 -0.80 0.13 -7.49
N LEU A 174 -1.93 0.55 -6.96
CA LEU A 174 -2.28 0.42 -5.55
C LEU A 174 -3.29 -0.72 -5.39
N LEU A 175 -3.29 -1.32 -4.21
CA LEU A 175 -4.08 -2.49 -3.89
C LEU A 175 -4.98 -2.19 -2.70
N ALA A 176 -6.19 -2.73 -2.73
CA ALA A 176 -7.09 -2.80 -1.58
C ALA A 176 -7.64 -4.21 -1.44
N THR A 177 -8.23 -4.51 -0.29
CA THR A 177 -8.86 -5.80 -0.04
C THR A 177 -10.14 -5.59 0.74
N LEU A 178 -11.26 -6.06 0.21
CA LEU A 178 -12.53 -6.13 0.93
C LEU A 178 -12.65 -7.48 1.63
N LEU A 179 -13.27 -7.50 2.82
CA LEU A 179 -13.61 -8.73 3.53
C LEU A 179 -15.11 -8.97 3.35
N VAL A 180 -15.51 -10.19 2.99
CA VAL A 180 -16.92 -10.54 2.71
C VAL A 180 -17.31 -11.85 3.39
N ASP A 181 -18.49 -11.90 4.01
CA ASP A 181 -18.98 -13.05 4.79
C ASP A 181 -19.65 -14.17 3.96
N ALA A 182 -19.50 -14.10 2.63
CA ALA A 182 -20.07 -15.04 1.68
C ALA A 182 -19.00 -15.66 0.79
N GLU A 183 -19.30 -16.84 0.25
CA GLU A 183 -18.47 -17.49 -0.77
C GLU A 183 -18.72 -16.83 -2.12
N VAL A 184 -17.80 -17.03 -3.06
CA VAL A 184 -17.95 -16.59 -4.45
C VAL A 184 -17.97 -17.81 -5.37
N SER A 185 -18.76 -17.76 -6.44
CA SER A 185 -18.95 -18.89 -7.36
C SER A 185 -17.67 -19.31 -8.10
N ALA A 186 -16.67 -18.42 -8.17
CA ALA A 186 -15.33 -18.69 -8.65
C ALA A 186 -14.31 -17.80 -7.93
N TYR A 187 -13.14 -18.35 -7.64
CA TYR A 187 -11.99 -17.61 -7.10
C TYR A 187 -10.91 -17.44 -8.18
N GLY A 188 -10.09 -16.42 -8.04
CA GLY A 188 -8.84 -16.30 -8.80
C GLY A 188 -7.83 -17.35 -8.36
N GLU A 189 -6.88 -17.64 -9.25
CA GLU A 189 -5.76 -18.54 -9.00
C GLU A 189 -4.46 -17.79 -9.24
N GLU A 190 -3.42 -18.14 -8.49
CA GLU A 190 -2.09 -17.56 -8.68
C GLU A 190 -1.65 -17.69 -10.14
N ILE A 191 -1.03 -16.63 -10.66
CA ILE A 191 -0.46 -16.67 -12.01
C ILE A 191 0.72 -17.65 -12.07
N ASP A 192 0.86 -18.33 -13.21
CA ASP A 192 1.84 -19.40 -13.42
C ASP A 192 3.26 -18.90 -13.74
N TYR A 193 3.51 -17.59 -13.64
CA TYR A 193 4.80 -16.96 -13.89
C TYR A 193 5.00 -15.70 -13.03
N ASN A 194 6.25 -15.23 -12.91
CA ASN A 194 6.55 -13.95 -12.26
C ASN A 194 6.79 -12.85 -13.32
N PRO A 195 6.01 -11.75 -13.36
CA PRO A 195 6.21 -10.66 -14.31
C PRO A 195 7.53 -9.88 -14.11
N CYS A 196 8.25 -10.10 -13.01
CA CYS A 196 9.56 -9.50 -12.77
C CYS A 196 10.58 -9.97 -13.82
N LEU A 197 11.18 -9.04 -14.56
CA LEU A 197 12.22 -9.33 -15.57
C LEU A 197 13.62 -9.62 -15.00
N GLU A 198 13.77 -9.60 -13.66
CA GLU A 198 15.08 -9.73 -12.98
C GLU A 198 16.16 -8.73 -13.45
N CYS A 199 15.74 -7.61 -14.05
CA CYS A 199 16.61 -6.61 -14.67
C CYS A 199 17.52 -5.84 -13.69
N LYS A 200 17.23 -5.91 -12.38
CA LYS A 200 17.95 -5.22 -11.29
C LYS A 200 17.96 -3.69 -11.39
N LEU A 201 17.06 -3.08 -12.17
CA LEU A 201 16.93 -1.62 -12.22
C LEU A 201 16.51 -1.03 -10.88
N CYS A 202 15.60 -1.70 -10.16
CA CYS A 202 15.20 -1.29 -8.82
C CYS A 202 16.37 -1.28 -7.81
N VAL A 203 17.29 -2.24 -7.93
CA VAL A 203 18.54 -2.30 -7.14
C VAL A 203 19.46 -1.14 -7.51
N ALA A 204 19.61 -0.88 -8.80
CA ALA A 204 20.48 0.19 -9.30
C ALA A 204 19.97 1.59 -8.95
N ALA A 205 18.65 1.78 -8.86
CA ALA A 205 18.02 3.07 -8.57
C ALA A 205 17.82 3.34 -7.06
N CYS A 206 17.84 2.32 -6.21
CA CYS A 206 17.63 2.48 -4.77
C CYS A 206 18.74 3.35 -4.14
N PRO A 207 18.43 4.51 -3.53
CA PRO A 207 19.45 5.46 -3.11
C PRO A 207 20.15 5.02 -1.81
N ILE A 208 19.48 4.18 -1.01
CA ILE A 208 19.95 3.70 0.30
C ILE A 208 20.30 2.20 0.30
N GLY A 209 20.29 1.55 -0.87
CA GLY A 209 20.72 0.15 -1.01
C GLY A 209 19.83 -0.89 -0.33
N ALA A 210 18.55 -0.61 -0.09
CA ALA A 210 17.64 -1.52 0.63
C ALA A 210 17.25 -2.78 -0.16
N ILE A 211 17.46 -2.82 -1.47
CA ILE A 211 17.10 -3.98 -2.30
C ILE A 211 18.40 -4.62 -2.78
N SER A 212 18.61 -5.89 -2.44
CA SER A 212 19.77 -6.64 -2.90
C SER A 212 19.55 -7.21 -4.31
N LYS A 213 20.62 -7.72 -4.94
CA LYS A 213 20.54 -8.43 -6.22
C LYS A 213 19.95 -9.84 -6.10
N THR A 214 19.79 -10.34 -4.88
CA THR A 214 19.42 -11.72 -4.53
C THR A 214 18.07 -11.81 -3.82
N GLY A 215 17.39 -10.69 -3.58
CA GLY A 215 16.00 -10.63 -3.07
C GLY A 215 15.86 -10.28 -1.59
N GLU A 216 16.97 -10.14 -0.86
CA GLU A 216 16.97 -9.55 0.47
C GLU A 216 16.50 -8.09 0.41
N PHE A 217 15.70 -7.71 1.40
CA PHE A 217 15.16 -6.36 1.53
C PHE A 217 15.40 -5.82 2.93
N ASP A 218 16.16 -4.75 3.03
CA ASP A 218 16.37 -4.02 4.27
C ASP A 218 15.22 -3.03 4.47
N PHE A 219 14.18 -3.49 5.16
CA PHE A 219 13.02 -2.68 5.49
C PHE A 219 13.39 -1.44 6.29
N LEU A 220 14.35 -1.56 7.23
CA LEU A 220 14.73 -0.47 8.12
C LEU A 220 15.45 0.65 7.36
N ALA A 221 16.35 0.30 6.44
CA ALA A 221 16.98 1.27 5.56
C ALA A 221 15.96 1.96 4.63
N CYS A 222 15.01 1.18 4.08
CA CYS A 222 13.95 1.73 3.22
C CYS A 222 13.03 2.68 4.00
N SER A 223 12.53 2.27 5.17
CA SER A 223 11.60 3.07 5.97
C SER A 223 12.25 4.33 6.52
N THR A 224 13.49 4.25 7.01
CA THR A 224 14.23 5.43 7.53
C THR A 224 14.31 6.55 6.48
N HIS A 225 14.51 6.18 5.22
CA HIS A 225 14.57 7.15 4.13
C HIS A 225 13.20 7.48 3.53
N ASN A 226 12.51 6.48 2.97
CA ASN A 226 11.28 6.67 2.21
C ASN A 226 10.13 7.21 3.08
N TYR A 227 10.07 6.77 4.34
CA TYR A 227 9.04 7.13 5.32
C TYR A 227 9.57 8.11 6.37
N ARG A 228 10.57 8.93 6.02
CA ARG A 228 11.20 9.88 6.94
C ARG A 228 10.21 10.81 7.65
N GLU A 229 9.05 11.05 7.05
CA GLU A 229 8.04 11.98 7.57
C GLU A 229 6.81 11.26 8.11
N PHE A 230 6.89 9.93 8.29
CA PHE A 230 5.80 9.09 8.79
C PHE A 230 6.19 8.49 10.12
N MET A 231 5.20 8.10 10.93
CA MET A 231 5.36 7.11 12.02
C MET A 231 6.65 7.35 12.84
N SER A 232 7.66 6.47 12.71
CA SER A 232 8.92 6.61 13.45
C SER A 232 9.71 7.86 13.05
N GLY A 233 9.65 8.32 11.81
CA GLY A 233 10.26 9.58 11.38
C GLY A 233 9.65 10.82 12.07
N PHE A 234 8.36 10.78 12.42
CA PHE A 234 7.75 11.81 13.28
C PHE A 234 8.27 11.70 14.72
N THR A 235 8.38 10.49 15.26
CA THR A 235 8.96 10.26 16.60
C THR A 235 10.40 10.76 16.68
N ASP A 236 11.23 10.49 15.66
CA ASP A 236 12.61 10.99 15.51
C ASP A 236 12.67 12.52 15.55
N TRP A 237 11.79 13.18 14.79
CA TRP A 237 11.69 14.64 14.79
C TRP A 237 11.24 15.20 16.15
N ALA A 238 10.22 14.59 16.77
CA ALA A 238 9.70 15.03 18.07
C ALA A 238 10.73 14.83 19.20
N GLN A 239 11.48 13.74 19.17
CA GLN A 239 12.62 13.51 20.07
C GLN A 239 13.71 14.55 19.85
N THR A 240 14.03 14.86 18.59
CA THR A 240 15.01 15.92 18.27
C THR A 240 14.58 17.28 18.84
N VAL A 241 13.28 17.62 18.80
CA VAL A 241 12.75 18.82 19.45
C VAL A 241 12.95 18.76 20.97
N ALA A 242 12.59 17.64 21.60
CA ALA A 242 12.67 17.47 23.06
C ALA A 242 14.12 17.45 23.58
N ASP A 243 15.05 16.91 22.81
CA ASP A 243 16.47 16.77 23.13
C ASP A 243 17.30 18.01 22.77
N SER A 244 16.70 19.02 22.13
CA SER A 244 17.38 20.27 21.79
C SER A 244 17.43 21.22 22.98
N GLU A 245 18.58 21.86 23.21
CA GLU A 245 18.77 22.79 24.32
C GLU A 245 17.92 24.06 24.16
N ASP A 246 17.85 24.58 22.93
CA ASP A 246 17.08 25.75 22.55
C ASP A 246 16.70 25.74 21.05
N ALA A 247 16.09 26.83 20.58
CA ALA A 247 15.67 26.96 19.19
C ALA A 247 16.84 27.00 18.19
N ALA A 248 18.01 27.47 18.59
CA ALA A 248 19.20 27.50 17.73
C ALA A 248 19.81 26.10 17.59
N ASP A 249 19.91 25.35 18.68
CA ASP A 249 20.32 23.94 18.67
C ASP A 249 19.39 23.11 17.78
N PHE A 250 18.06 23.23 17.97
CA PHE A 250 17.09 22.54 17.13
C PHE A 250 17.28 22.84 15.63
N ARG A 251 17.43 24.11 15.26
CA ARG A 251 17.63 24.51 13.86
C ARG A 251 18.97 24.08 13.28
N SER A 252 19.96 23.82 14.12
CA SER A 252 21.23 23.20 13.69
C SER A 252 21.07 21.71 13.36
N ARG A 253 20.12 21.03 14.03
CA ARG A 253 19.84 19.60 13.87
C ARG A 253 18.77 19.30 12.83
N VAL A 254 17.79 20.19 12.65
CA VAL A 254 16.69 20.06 11.69
C VAL A 254 16.56 21.36 10.90
N SER A 255 16.82 21.29 9.60
CA SER A 255 16.76 22.46 8.71
C SER A 255 15.33 22.97 8.51
N ASP A 256 15.20 24.23 8.10
CA ASP A 256 13.89 24.82 7.80
C ASP A 256 13.14 24.04 6.70
N SER A 257 13.85 23.48 5.71
CA SER A 257 13.22 22.66 4.67
C SER A 257 12.67 21.34 5.22
N GLU A 258 13.35 20.71 6.17
CA GLU A 258 12.86 19.52 6.87
C GLU A 258 11.65 19.85 7.74
N ASN A 259 11.67 20.98 8.44
CA ASN A 259 10.55 21.43 9.26
C ASN A 259 9.29 21.70 8.43
N VAL A 260 9.43 22.41 7.32
CA VAL A 260 8.29 22.67 6.41
C VAL A 260 7.80 21.39 5.74
N SER A 261 8.71 20.48 5.39
CA SER A 261 8.34 19.19 4.78
C SER A 261 7.63 18.26 5.78
N MET A 262 8.05 18.23 7.05
CA MET A 262 7.34 17.54 8.13
C MET A 262 5.96 18.18 8.39
N TRP A 263 5.88 19.50 8.48
CA TRP A 263 4.60 20.22 8.60
C TRP A 263 3.64 19.87 7.46
N GLN A 264 4.13 19.84 6.22
CA GLN A 264 3.32 19.48 5.06
C GLN A 264 2.84 18.02 5.16
N SER A 265 3.70 17.08 5.55
CA SER A 265 3.33 15.67 5.74
C SER A 265 2.21 15.48 6.78
N LEU A 266 2.24 16.29 7.84
CA LEU A 266 1.22 16.28 8.91
C LEU A 266 -0.08 16.98 8.49
N ALA A 267 0.02 18.10 7.77
CA ALA A 267 -1.12 18.92 7.39
C ALA A 267 -1.82 18.46 6.10
N PHE A 268 -1.08 17.81 5.20
CA PHE A 268 -1.52 17.47 3.85
C PHE A 268 -0.97 16.12 3.38
N LYS A 269 -1.42 15.06 4.06
CA LYS A 269 -1.12 13.64 3.79
C LYS A 269 0.39 13.28 3.82
N PRO A 270 0.73 12.01 4.06
CA PRO A 270 2.13 11.68 4.28
C PRO A 270 2.96 11.67 2.98
N ASN A 271 4.03 12.46 2.93
CA ASN A 271 4.98 12.53 1.80
C ASN A 271 6.05 11.41 1.77
N TYR A 272 6.06 10.62 0.71
CA TYR A 272 7.11 9.66 0.39
C TYR A 272 8.38 10.37 -0.13
N LYS A 273 9.55 9.99 0.38
CA LYS A 273 10.85 10.51 -0.09
C LYS A 273 11.43 9.75 -1.28
N ALA A 274 11.00 8.50 -1.52
CA ALA A 274 11.57 7.59 -2.52
C ALA A 274 10.55 7.06 -3.55
N ALA A 275 10.29 5.74 -3.58
CA ALA A 275 9.59 5.01 -4.66
C ALA A 275 10.37 4.83 -5.99
N TYR A 276 11.69 5.01 -6.00
CA TYR A 276 12.51 4.80 -7.20
C TYR A 276 12.45 3.37 -7.77
N CYS A 277 12.31 2.37 -6.90
CA CYS A 277 12.15 0.99 -7.35
C CYS A 277 10.87 0.76 -8.15
N MET A 278 9.82 1.55 -7.88
CA MET A 278 8.59 1.53 -8.66
C MET A 278 8.77 2.25 -9.98
N ALA A 279 9.24 3.51 -9.92
CA ALA A 279 9.49 4.36 -11.07
C ALA A 279 10.26 3.67 -12.20
N VAL A 280 11.37 2.99 -11.87
CA VAL A 280 12.26 2.38 -12.86
C VAL A 280 11.81 1.01 -13.36
N CYS A 281 10.74 0.45 -12.81
CA CYS A 281 10.31 -0.89 -13.19
C CYS A 281 9.74 -0.88 -14.61
N PRO A 282 10.26 -1.70 -15.53
CA PRO A 282 9.72 -1.83 -16.88
C PRO A 282 8.70 -2.98 -16.99
N ALA A 283 8.48 -3.76 -15.93
CA ALA A 283 7.60 -4.92 -15.98
C ALA A 283 6.13 -4.51 -16.16
N GLY A 284 5.36 -5.37 -16.84
CA GLY A 284 3.96 -5.15 -17.22
C GLY A 284 3.79 -5.00 -18.72
N GLU A 285 2.82 -5.66 -19.34
CA GLU A 285 2.56 -5.60 -20.79
C GLU A 285 2.37 -4.16 -21.29
N ASP A 286 1.63 -3.32 -20.55
CA ASP A 286 1.39 -1.91 -20.87
C ASP A 286 2.64 -1.01 -20.60
N VAL A 287 3.67 -1.57 -19.96
CA VAL A 287 4.83 -0.84 -19.44
C VAL A 287 6.13 -1.19 -20.18
N LEU A 288 6.24 -2.41 -20.67
CA LEU A 288 7.47 -3.04 -21.12
C LEU A 288 8.00 -2.50 -22.46
N GLY A 289 7.11 -2.05 -23.35
CA GLY A 289 7.44 -1.63 -24.72
C GLY A 289 8.68 -0.73 -24.82
N PRO A 290 8.70 0.46 -24.18
CA PRO A 290 9.83 1.40 -24.28
C PRO A 290 11.17 0.83 -23.81
N TYR A 291 11.17 -0.10 -22.85
CA TYR A 291 12.40 -0.74 -22.39
C TYR A 291 12.93 -1.76 -23.41
N LEU A 292 12.05 -2.47 -24.12
CA LEU A 292 12.46 -3.41 -25.17
C LEU A 292 12.94 -2.69 -26.44
N GLU A 293 12.29 -1.58 -26.79
CA GLU A 293 12.61 -0.77 -27.98
C GLU A 293 14.00 -0.12 -27.88
N ASP A 294 14.28 0.57 -26.76
CA ASP A 294 15.58 1.20 -26.52
C ASP A 294 15.95 1.14 -25.03
N ARG A 295 16.68 0.09 -24.66
CA ARG A 295 17.20 -0.08 -23.30
C ARG A 295 18.10 1.09 -22.88
N ARG A 296 18.90 1.64 -23.80
CA ARG A 296 19.86 2.71 -23.47
C ARG A 296 19.12 4.02 -23.24
N GLY A 297 18.18 4.34 -24.13
CA GLY A 297 17.26 5.47 -23.98
C GLY A 297 16.46 5.38 -22.69
N PHE A 298 15.86 4.23 -22.38
CA PHE A 298 15.12 4.00 -21.14
C PHE A 298 15.98 4.27 -19.89
N LEU A 299 17.23 3.79 -19.86
CA LEU A 299 18.15 4.10 -18.77
C LEU A 299 18.42 5.60 -18.66
N GLY A 300 18.59 6.28 -19.79
CA GLY A 300 18.85 7.72 -19.85
C GLY A 300 17.66 8.58 -19.42
N THR A 301 16.43 8.19 -19.74
CA THR A 301 15.22 9.00 -19.51
C THR A 301 14.46 8.64 -18.23
N VAL A 302 14.56 7.39 -17.75
CA VAL A 302 13.82 6.91 -16.56
C VAL A 302 14.74 6.70 -15.37
N VAL A 303 15.90 6.06 -15.55
CA VAL A 303 16.75 5.65 -14.43
C VAL A 303 17.71 6.76 -14.00
N LYS A 304 18.42 7.35 -14.96
CA LYS A 304 19.44 8.37 -14.69
C LYS A 304 18.90 9.61 -13.98
N PRO A 305 17.74 10.19 -14.34
CA PRO A 305 17.22 11.36 -13.64
C PRO A 305 17.03 11.14 -12.14
N LEU A 306 16.63 9.94 -11.72
CA LEU A 306 16.45 9.59 -10.31
C LEU A 306 17.79 9.37 -9.59
N GLN A 307 18.77 8.76 -10.27
CA GLN A 307 20.13 8.59 -9.76
C GLN A 307 20.87 9.92 -9.61
N ASP A 308 20.70 10.83 -10.57
CA ASP A 308 21.46 12.07 -10.68
C ASP A 308 20.83 13.21 -9.87
N LYS A 309 19.55 13.09 -9.48
CA LYS A 309 18.86 14.06 -8.60
C LYS A 309 19.69 14.32 -7.33
N VAL A 310 19.91 15.58 -6.99
CA VAL A 310 20.51 15.97 -5.71
C VAL A 310 19.40 16.05 -4.66
N GLU A 311 19.49 15.24 -3.61
CA GLU A 311 18.54 15.20 -2.49
C GLU A 311 19.21 14.67 -1.23
N THR A 312 18.69 15.03 -0.06
CA THR A 312 19.18 14.49 1.21
C THR A 312 18.77 13.03 1.38
N LEU A 313 19.75 12.17 1.62
CA LEU A 313 19.54 10.77 1.96
C LEU A 313 19.61 10.59 3.48
N TYR A 314 18.54 10.06 4.03
CA TYR A 314 18.41 9.81 5.46
C TYR A 314 18.80 8.38 5.77
N VAL A 315 19.79 8.22 6.64
CA VAL A 315 20.37 6.92 7.00
C VAL A 315 20.59 6.87 8.51
N ARG A 316 20.75 5.66 9.04
CA ARG A 316 21.17 5.46 10.43
C ARG A 316 22.69 5.49 10.54
N GLU A 317 23.20 6.03 11.64
CA GLU A 317 24.63 6.02 11.93
C GLU A 317 25.18 4.58 11.91
N GLY A 318 26.37 4.42 11.34
CA GLY A 318 27.04 3.11 11.23
C GLY A 318 26.33 2.08 10.33
N SER A 319 25.26 2.44 9.63
CA SER A 319 24.50 1.47 8.83
C SER A 319 25.17 1.13 7.49
N PRO A 320 24.97 -0.09 6.95
CA PRO A 320 25.35 -0.43 5.57
C PRO A 320 24.74 0.51 4.53
N ALA A 321 23.55 1.05 4.81
CA ALA A 321 22.87 2.04 3.95
C ALA A 321 23.67 3.34 3.81
N LYS A 322 24.28 3.83 4.89
CA LYS A 322 25.18 5.01 4.86
C LYS A 322 26.36 4.76 3.93
N ALA A 323 27.11 3.68 4.18
CA ALA A 323 28.29 3.33 3.37
C ALA A 323 27.93 3.09 1.90
N TYR A 324 26.74 2.52 1.65
CA TYR A 324 26.22 2.37 0.29
C TYR A 324 25.95 3.73 -0.37
N ALA A 325 25.22 4.62 0.30
CA ALA A 325 24.84 5.93 -0.22
C ALA A 325 26.07 6.78 -0.56
N GLU A 326 27.01 6.91 0.38
CA GLU A 326 28.24 7.70 0.21
C GLU A 326 29.10 7.17 -0.94
N ARG A 327 29.22 5.84 -1.07
CA ARG A 327 30.01 5.23 -2.15
C ARG A 327 29.31 5.33 -3.51
N ARG A 328 28.00 5.08 -3.56
CA ARG A 328 27.26 4.89 -4.82
C ARG A 328 26.69 6.19 -5.38
N PHE A 329 26.38 7.15 -4.51
CA PHE A 329 25.77 8.44 -4.82
C PHE A 329 26.48 9.57 -4.05
N PRO A 330 27.79 9.78 -4.24
CA PRO A 330 28.58 10.75 -3.48
C PRO A 330 28.12 12.21 -3.64
N HIS A 331 27.35 12.50 -4.70
CA HIS A 331 26.76 13.82 -4.95
C HIS A 331 25.46 14.08 -4.17
N LYS A 332 24.88 13.06 -3.53
CA LYS A 332 23.68 13.20 -2.70
C LYS A 332 24.11 13.39 -1.24
N PRO A 333 23.80 14.53 -0.58
CA PRO A 333 24.16 14.74 0.81
C PRO A 333 23.50 13.68 1.70
N VAL A 334 24.26 13.14 2.65
CA VAL A 334 23.79 12.14 3.60
C VAL A 334 23.55 12.81 4.96
N LYS A 335 22.42 12.50 5.59
CA LYS A 335 22.09 12.94 6.94
C LYS A 335 21.77 11.76 7.82
N GLU A 336 22.44 11.70 8.96
CA GLU A 336 22.20 10.67 9.97
C GLU A 336 20.99 10.98 10.82
N VAL A 337 20.23 9.94 11.14
CA VAL A 337 19.09 9.97 12.05
C VAL A 337 18.94 8.68 12.82
N ASP A 338 18.26 8.77 13.96
CA ASP A 338 17.94 7.62 14.79
C ASP A 338 16.89 6.74 14.10
N GLY A 339 16.02 7.38 13.31
CA GLY A 339 14.93 6.74 12.57
C GLY A 339 13.72 6.44 13.43
N GLY A 340 13.73 6.91 14.70
CA GLY A 340 12.64 6.85 15.68
C GLY A 340 12.21 5.44 16.11
N TYR A 341 13.06 4.46 15.89
CA TYR A 341 12.88 3.11 16.41
C TYR A 341 13.53 3.01 17.80
N PRO A 342 12.95 2.27 18.77
CA PRO A 342 13.56 2.06 20.07
C PRO A 342 14.99 1.53 19.89
N ARG A 343 15.97 2.17 20.54
CA ARG A 343 17.33 1.64 20.64
C ARG A 343 17.22 0.31 21.42
N ARG A 344 17.50 -0.81 20.75
CA ARG A 344 17.54 -2.13 21.39
C ARG A 344 18.77 -2.25 22.27
#